data_AF-A0AA39S7Y8-F1
#
_entry.id   AF-A0AA39S7Y8-F1
#
_cell.length_a   1.000
_cell.length_b   1.000
_cell.length_c   1.000
_cell.angle_alpha   90.00
_cell.angle_beta   90.00
_cell.angle_gamma   90.00
#
_symmetry.space_group_name_H-M   'P 1'
#
loop_
_entity.id
_entity.type
_entity.pdbx_description
1 polymer ?
#
loop_
_entity_poly.entity_id
_entity_poly.type
_entity_poly.pdbx_seq_one_letter_code
_entity_poly.pdbx_strand_id
1 'polypeptide(L)'
;MILSALLTSVGINLGLCFLFFTLYSILRKQPSNVIVYAPRLVGKSKSQGRGDFHLERLLPSPGWVKRAWEVSEELLSTSGLDAVVFMRIFIFSLKVFISGGIIGIFFLLPVNFMGNQLSYDFSDLPNKSLDSFSISNVESFGLSKGYGFTLVLPMFSLELSAIFFTMNIVISLQRGFLISIHPSLSLISSQ
;
A
#
# COMPACT_ATOMS: atom_id res chain seq x y z
N MET A 1 7.34 -18.44 -16.17
CA MET A 1 5.98 -18.54 -15.57
C MET A 1 4.98 -18.07 -16.60
N ILE A 2 3.87 -18.78 -16.78
CA ILE A 2 2.84 -18.42 -17.78
C ILE A 2 1.92 -17.33 -17.22
N LEU A 3 1.51 -16.39 -18.05
CA LEU A 3 0.66 -15.26 -17.67
C LEU A 3 -0.69 -15.71 -17.07
N SER A 4 -1.32 -16.75 -17.62
CA SER A 4 -2.58 -17.30 -17.10
C SER A 4 -2.47 -17.82 -15.67
N ALA A 5 -1.36 -18.45 -15.30
CA ALA A 5 -1.12 -18.93 -13.95
C ALA A 5 -1.01 -17.76 -12.95
N LEU A 6 -0.31 -16.69 -13.35
CA LEU A 6 -0.23 -15.45 -12.56
C LEU A 6 -1.63 -14.83 -12.38
N LEU A 7 -2.38 -14.65 -13.47
CA LEU A 7 -3.71 -14.04 -13.46
C LEU A 7 -4.69 -14.85 -12.60
N THR A 8 -4.64 -16.18 -12.69
CA THR A 8 -5.47 -17.07 -11.86
C THR A 8 -5.15 -16.89 -10.38
N SER A 9 -3.86 -16.86 -10.02
CA SER A 9 -3.42 -16.65 -8.64
C SER A 9 -3.86 -15.27 -8.11
N VAL A 10 -3.66 -14.20 -8.90
CA VAL A 10 -4.10 -12.85 -8.54
C VAL A 10 -5.62 -12.80 -8.36
N GLY A 11 -6.38 -13.41 -9.27
CA GLY A 11 -7.83 -13.47 -9.21
C GLY A 11 -8.35 -14.15 -7.95
N ILE A 12 -7.78 -15.31 -7.59
CA ILE A 12 -8.17 -16.05 -6.37
C ILE A 12 -7.85 -15.22 -5.12
N ASN A 13 -6.63 -14.67 -5.02
CA ASN A 13 -6.22 -13.86 -3.86
C ASN A 13 -7.07 -12.59 -3.73
N LEU A 14 -7.39 -11.93 -4.84
CA LEU A 14 -8.25 -10.75 -4.84
C LEU A 14 -9.68 -11.10 -4.42
N GLY A 15 -10.22 -12.23 -4.92
CA GLY A 15 -11.53 -12.75 -4.52
C GLY A 15 -11.62 -13.04 -3.03
N LEU A 16 -10.61 -13.71 -2.46
CA LEU A 16 -10.50 -13.95 -1.02
C LEU A 16 -10.40 -12.65 -0.22
N CYS A 17 -9.64 -11.67 -0.73
CA CYS A 17 -9.54 -10.35 -0.11
C CYS A 17 -10.93 -9.68 -0.01
N PHE A 18 -11.71 -9.66 -1.09
CA PHE A 18 -13.07 -9.13 -1.08
C PHE A 18 -14.01 -9.92 -0.16
N LEU A 19 -13.89 -11.25 -0.13
CA LEU A 19 -14.66 -12.09 0.77
C LEU A 19 -14.36 -11.76 2.24
N PHE A 20 -13.09 -11.67 2.64
CA PHE A 20 -12.74 -11.33 4.02
C PHE A 20 -13.06 -9.88 4.36
N PHE A 21 -12.90 -8.95 3.41
CA PHE A 21 -13.26 -7.56 3.58
C PHE A 21 -14.77 -7.38 3.85
N THR A 22 -15.61 -8.07 3.09
CA THR A 22 -17.06 -8.04 3.25
C THR A 22 -17.47 -8.70 4.56
N LEU A 23 -16.92 -9.88 4.86
CA LEU A 23 -17.15 -10.58 6.12
C LEU A 23 -16.78 -9.70 7.32
N TYR A 24 -15.57 -9.12 7.34
CA TYR A 24 -15.13 -8.19 8.37
C TYR A 24 -16.06 -6.98 8.50
N SER A 25 -16.48 -6.38 7.38
CA SER A 25 -17.37 -5.22 7.36
C SER A 25 -18.74 -5.51 7.99
N ILE A 26 -19.23 -6.75 7.87
CA ILE A 26 -20.48 -7.21 8.50
C ILE A 26 -20.24 -7.57 9.97
N LEU A 27 -19.23 -8.39 10.26
CA LEU A 27 -18.97 -8.90 11.61
C LEU A 27 -18.65 -7.79 12.61
N ARG A 28 -17.87 -6.78 12.20
CA ARG A 28 -17.51 -5.64 13.06
C ARG A 28 -18.72 -4.80 13.50
N LYS A 29 -19.81 -4.85 12.73
CA LYS A 29 -21.04 -4.14 13.05
C LYS A 29 -21.89 -4.92 14.05
N GLN A 30 -21.83 -6.24 14.11
CA GLN A 30 -22.74 -7.02 14.95
C GLN A 30 -22.51 -6.73 16.46
N PRO A 31 -23.59 -6.48 17.24
CA PRO A 31 -23.47 -6.10 18.65
C PRO A 31 -22.80 -7.20 19.49
N SER A 32 -23.03 -8.47 19.15
CA SER A 32 -22.39 -9.63 19.80
C SER A 32 -20.87 -9.66 19.63
N ASN A 33 -20.33 -9.05 18.57
CA ASN A 33 -18.91 -9.12 18.23
C ASN A 33 -18.13 -7.85 18.62
N VAL A 34 -18.79 -6.86 19.25
CA VAL A 34 -18.16 -5.59 19.66
C VAL A 34 -17.01 -5.82 20.66
N ILE A 35 -17.11 -6.85 21.50
CA ILE A 35 -16.06 -7.23 22.46
C ILE A 35 -14.76 -7.61 21.73
N VAL A 36 -14.87 -8.30 20.59
CA VAL A 36 -13.70 -8.76 19.81
C VAL A 36 -13.16 -7.65 18.92
N TYR A 37 -14.02 -6.93 18.19
CA TYR A 37 -13.58 -5.96 17.18
C TYR A 37 -13.39 -4.54 17.71
N ALA A 38 -13.94 -4.20 18.88
CA ALA A 38 -13.81 -2.88 19.49
C ALA A 38 -13.73 -2.93 21.03
N PRO A 39 -12.79 -3.69 21.63
CA PRO A 39 -12.67 -3.86 23.07
C PRO A 39 -12.49 -2.52 23.82
N ARG A 40 -11.79 -1.55 23.20
CA ARG A 40 -11.60 -0.20 23.77
C ARG A 40 -12.90 0.59 23.92
N LEU A 41 -13.89 0.33 23.06
CA LEU A 41 -15.22 0.94 23.17
C LEU A 41 -16.04 0.29 24.30
N VAL A 42 -15.87 -1.01 24.52
CA VAL A 42 -16.52 -1.73 25.64
C VAL A 42 -16.05 -1.19 27.00
N GLY A 43 -14.76 -0.85 27.12
CA GLY A 43 -14.21 -0.25 28.34
C GLY A 43 -14.76 1.15 28.66
N LYS A 44 -15.07 1.96 27.62
CA LYS A 44 -15.68 3.29 27.77
C LYS A 44 -17.21 3.27 27.82
N SER A 45 -17.86 2.23 27.28
CA SER A 45 -19.31 2.15 27.06
C SER A 45 -20.03 1.22 28.06
N LYS A 46 -19.73 1.36 29.36
CA LYS A 46 -20.60 0.79 30.41
C LYS A 46 -21.97 1.52 30.50
N SER A 47 -22.24 2.53 29.68
CA SER A 47 -23.40 3.42 29.82
C SER A 47 -24.36 3.51 28.62
N GLN A 48 -24.16 2.81 27.50
CA GLN A 48 -25.05 2.97 26.34
C GLN A 48 -25.60 1.65 25.79
N GLY A 49 -26.80 1.31 26.25
CA GLY A 49 -27.88 0.68 25.49
C GLY A 49 -27.57 -0.62 24.73
N ARG A 50 -28.15 -1.72 25.22
CA ARG A 50 -28.31 -3.00 24.53
C ARG A 50 -29.09 -2.76 23.22
N GLY A 51 -28.37 -2.53 22.12
CA GLY A 51 -28.96 -2.10 20.85
C GLY A 51 -29.41 -3.26 19.96
N ASP A 52 -30.65 -3.17 19.49
CA ASP A 52 -31.32 -4.14 18.62
C ASP A 52 -30.58 -4.45 17.30
N PHE A 53 -30.89 -5.62 16.72
CA PHE A 53 -30.39 -6.03 15.42
C PHE A 53 -31.11 -5.27 14.30
N HIS A 54 -30.40 -4.36 13.62
CA HIS A 54 -30.90 -3.68 12.41
C HIS A 54 -30.32 -4.33 11.14
N LEU A 55 -31.17 -4.62 10.16
CA LEU A 55 -30.79 -5.22 8.87
C LEU A 55 -29.79 -4.36 8.07
N GLU A 56 -29.77 -3.03 8.28
CA GLU A 56 -28.78 -2.12 7.70
C GLU A 56 -27.33 -2.43 8.12
N ARG A 57 -27.11 -3.19 9.22
CA ARG A 57 -25.78 -3.67 9.61
C ARG A 57 -25.23 -4.78 8.73
N LEU A 58 -26.07 -5.45 7.94
CA LEU A 58 -25.65 -6.49 7.00
C LEU A 58 -25.09 -5.91 5.69
N LEU A 59 -25.34 -4.63 5.41
CA LEU A 59 -24.74 -3.96 4.27
C LEU A 59 -23.24 -3.68 4.54
N PRO A 60 -22.31 -4.17 3.70
CA PRO A 60 -20.89 -3.86 3.86
C PRO A 60 -20.70 -2.36 3.64
N SER A 61 -20.19 -1.64 4.66
CA SER A 61 -19.89 -0.21 4.52
C SER A 61 -18.37 -0.01 4.43
N PRO A 62 -17.84 0.58 3.36
CA PRO A 62 -16.41 0.87 3.24
C PRO A 62 -15.95 2.04 4.11
N GLY A 63 -16.86 2.77 4.76
CA GLY A 63 -16.54 3.97 5.54
C GLY A 63 -15.57 3.77 6.70
N TRP A 64 -15.35 2.53 7.17
CA TRP A 64 -14.32 2.24 8.17
C TRP A 64 -12.90 2.32 7.59
N VAL A 65 -12.72 2.05 6.30
CA VAL A 65 -11.42 2.15 5.62
C VAL A 65 -10.96 3.60 5.59
N LYS A 66 -11.87 4.52 5.21
CA LYS A 66 -11.57 5.96 5.21
C LYS A 66 -11.11 6.43 6.60
N ARG A 67 -11.84 6.05 7.66
CA ARG A 67 -11.47 6.40 9.04
C ARG A 67 -10.16 5.77 9.49
N ALA A 68 -9.87 4.55 9.04
CA ALA A 68 -8.60 3.87 9.36
C ALA A 68 -7.40 4.48 8.62
N TRP A 69 -7.64 5.13 7.48
CA TRP A 69 -6.61 5.80 6.68
C TRP A 69 -6.28 7.21 7.18
N GLU A 70 -7.21 7.86 7.86
CA GLU A 70 -7.02 9.20 8.43
C GLU A 70 -6.06 9.15 9.63
N VAL A 71 -4.84 9.63 9.43
CA VAL A 71 -3.88 9.86 10.53
C VAL A 71 -4.30 11.12 11.28
N SER A 72 -5.07 10.94 12.36
CA SER A 72 -5.52 12.04 13.22
C SER A 72 -4.60 12.23 14.43
N GLU A 73 -4.65 13.42 15.05
CA GLU A 73 -3.97 13.69 16.33
C GLU A 73 -4.48 12.78 17.46
N GLU A 74 -5.72 12.29 17.35
CA GLU A 74 -6.28 11.31 18.27
C GLU A 74 -5.53 9.97 18.21
N LEU A 75 -4.94 9.61 17.07
CA LEU A 75 -4.11 8.41 16.95
C LEU A 75 -2.84 8.54 17.80
N LEU A 76 -2.22 9.72 17.85
CA LEU A 76 -1.08 9.98 18.71
C LEU A 76 -1.45 9.85 20.19
N SER A 77 -2.58 10.41 20.61
CA SER A 77 -3.01 10.38 22.01
C SER A 77 -3.52 9.01 22.47
N THR A 78 -4.10 8.21 21.57
CA THR A 78 -4.69 6.89 21.92
C THR A 78 -3.82 5.68 21.60
N SER A 79 -2.87 5.80 20.66
CA SER A 79 -2.04 4.69 20.19
C SER A 79 -0.55 4.96 20.27
N GLY A 80 -0.16 6.20 20.59
CA GLY A 80 1.24 6.59 20.78
C GLY A 80 1.97 6.93 19.48
N LEU A 81 3.22 7.37 19.64
CA LEU A 81 4.06 7.83 18.52
C LEU A 81 4.39 6.71 17.54
N ASP A 82 4.70 5.51 18.04
CA ASP A 82 5.11 4.38 17.22
C ASP A 82 4.04 3.99 16.19
N ALA A 83 2.77 3.97 16.60
CA ALA A 83 1.64 3.72 15.71
C ALA A 83 1.51 4.78 14.61
N VAL A 84 1.75 6.06 14.94
CA VAL A 84 1.72 7.16 13.97
C VAL A 84 2.88 7.02 12.97
N VAL A 85 4.08 6.71 13.45
CA VAL A 85 5.27 6.50 12.59
C VAL A 85 5.04 5.32 11.66
N PHE A 86 4.54 4.19 12.18
CA PHE A 86 4.20 3.02 11.38
C PHE A 86 3.19 3.35 10.26
N MET A 87 2.10 4.05 10.59
CA MET A 87 1.11 4.46 9.58
C MET A 87 1.69 5.38 8.51
N ARG A 88 2.59 6.31 8.89
CA ARG A 88 3.28 7.18 7.94
C ARG A 88 4.18 6.40 7.01
N ILE A 89 4.96 5.45 7.52
CA ILE A 89 5.80 4.56 6.72
C ILE A 89 4.94 3.73 5.77
N PHE A 90 3.84 3.15 6.25
CA PHE A 90 2.93 2.33 5.45
C PHE A 90 2.32 3.12 4.27
N ILE A 91 1.74 4.29 4.54
CA ILE A 91 1.17 5.17 3.50
C ILE A 91 2.24 5.57 2.49
N PHE A 92 3.43 5.90 2.99
CA PHE A 92 4.55 6.28 2.15
C PHE A 92 5.00 5.14 1.23
N SER A 93 5.18 3.92 1.76
CA SER A 93 5.50 2.74 0.95
C SER A 93 4.46 2.52 -0.15
N LEU A 94 3.18 2.67 0.17
CA LEU A 94 2.10 2.54 -0.81
C LEU A 94 2.22 3.59 -1.93
N LYS A 95 2.58 4.84 -1.61
CA LYS A 95 2.80 5.88 -2.63
C LYS A 95 3.95 5.53 -3.58
N VAL A 96 5.05 4.99 -3.05
CA VAL A 96 6.21 4.55 -3.85
C VAL A 96 5.84 3.38 -4.75
N PHE A 97 5.13 2.38 -4.24
CA PHE A 97 4.70 1.25 -5.06
C PHE A 97 3.71 1.66 -6.15
N ILE A 98 2.82 2.62 -5.86
CA ILE A 98 1.90 3.15 -6.89
C ILE A 98 2.68 3.90 -7.97
N SER A 99 3.61 4.78 -7.61
CA SER A 99 4.37 5.55 -8.59
C SER A 99 5.24 4.65 -9.46
N GLY A 100 5.99 3.73 -8.84
CA GLY A 100 6.76 2.72 -9.55
C GLY A 100 5.89 1.78 -10.40
N GLY A 101 4.69 1.43 -9.92
CA GLY A 101 3.71 0.64 -10.66
C GLY A 101 3.21 1.35 -11.92
N ILE A 102 2.92 2.65 -11.83
CA ILE A 102 2.55 3.48 -13.00
C ILE A 102 3.71 3.49 -14.01
N ILE A 103 4.94 3.75 -13.57
CA ILE A 103 6.11 3.74 -14.44
C ILE A 103 6.28 2.35 -15.09
N GLY A 104 6.12 1.29 -14.31
CA GLY A 104 6.20 -0.09 -14.77
C GLY A 104 5.17 -0.41 -15.86
N ILE A 105 3.90 -0.04 -15.65
CA ILE A 105 2.80 -0.34 -16.57
C ILE A 105 2.86 0.51 -17.85
N PHE A 106 3.18 1.80 -17.74
CA PHE A 106 3.10 2.72 -18.88
C PHE A 106 4.41 2.85 -19.67
N PHE A 107 5.56 2.55 -19.07
CA PHE A 107 6.86 2.69 -19.75
C PHE A 107 7.57 1.35 -19.91
N LEU A 108 7.78 0.60 -18.82
CA LEU A 108 8.59 -0.63 -18.89
C LEU A 108 7.87 -1.75 -19.65
N LEU A 109 6.57 -1.94 -19.41
CA LEU A 109 5.80 -3.01 -20.02
C LEU A 109 5.66 -2.84 -21.54
N PRO A 110 5.33 -1.66 -22.10
CA PRO A 110 5.28 -1.46 -23.55
C PRO A 110 6.65 -1.57 -24.22
N VAL A 111 7.69 -0.98 -23.61
CA VAL A 111 9.06 -1.01 -24.15
C VAL A 111 9.59 -2.44 -24.25
N ASN A 112 9.36 -3.27 -23.22
CA ASN A 112 9.78 -4.67 -23.22
C ASN A 112 8.93 -5.55 -24.15
N PHE A 113 7.64 -5.25 -24.31
CA PHE A 113 6.73 -6.00 -25.18
C PHE A 113 7.03 -5.79 -26.68
N MET A 114 7.50 -4.61 -27.10
CA MET A 114 7.88 -4.30 -28.49
C MET A 114 9.24 -4.90 -28.93
N GLY A 115 9.78 -5.89 -28.19
CA GLY A 115 10.90 -6.74 -28.60
C GLY A 115 10.51 -7.64 -29.79
N ASN A 116 11.38 -7.75 -30.78
CA ASN A 116 11.10 -8.11 -32.18
C ASN A 116 10.67 -9.59 -32.43
N GLN A 117 10.17 -10.33 -31.44
CA GLN A 117 9.87 -11.76 -31.53
C GLN A 117 8.37 -12.12 -31.55
N LEU A 118 7.47 -11.14 -31.61
CA LEU A 118 6.02 -11.39 -31.51
C LEU A 118 5.28 -11.02 -32.79
N SER A 119 4.88 -12.05 -33.53
CA SER A 119 3.66 -11.97 -34.36
C SER A 119 2.53 -11.47 -33.47
N TYR A 120 1.89 -10.38 -33.88
CA TYR A 120 0.81 -9.68 -33.17
C TYR A 120 -0.43 -10.60 -33.06
N ASP A 121 -0.40 -11.55 -32.14
CA ASP A 121 -1.52 -12.45 -31.88
C ASP A 121 -1.92 -12.35 -30.41
N PHE A 122 -2.92 -11.50 -30.15
CA PHE A 122 -3.48 -11.28 -28.81
C PHE A 122 -4.24 -12.50 -28.28
N SER A 123 -4.62 -13.44 -29.15
CA SER A 123 -5.36 -14.64 -28.78
C SER A 123 -4.56 -15.56 -27.86
N ASP A 124 -3.23 -15.57 -28.01
CA ASP A 124 -2.33 -16.46 -27.26
C ASP A 124 -1.62 -15.77 -26.07
N LEU A 125 -2.00 -14.52 -25.78
CA LEU A 125 -1.45 -13.74 -24.66
C LEU A 125 -1.52 -14.47 -23.30
N PRO A 126 -2.63 -15.16 -22.94
CA PRO A 126 -2.72 -15.85 -21.64
C PRO A 126 -1.72 -17.00 -21.49
N ASN A 127 -1.33 -17.65 -22.59
CA ASN A 127 -0.41 -18.80 -22.57
C ASN A 127 1.05 -18.39 -22.64
N LYS A 128 1.33 -17.09 -22.80
CA LYS A 128 2.66 -16.58 -23.00
C LYS A 128 3.48 -16.58 -21.70
N SER A 129 4.78 -16.83 -21.83
CA SER A 129 5.71 -16.69 -20.71
C SER A 129 5.92 -15.22 -20.35
N LEU A 130 6.08 -14.94 -19.05
CA LEU A 130 6.47 -13.61 -18.56
C LEU A 130 7.82 -13.12 -19.08
N ASP A 131 8.67 -14.02 -19.59
CA ASP A 131 9.98 -13.67 -20.16
C ASP A 131 9.84 -12.72 -21.37
N SER A 132 8.68 -12.73 -22.03
CA SER A 132 8.34 -11.79 -23.12
C SER A 132 8.09 -10.34 -22.65
N PHE A 133 7.86 -10.12 -21.36
CA PHE A 133 7.72 -8.78 -20.75
C PHE A 133 8.99 -8.34 -19.99
N SER A 134 10.02 -9.19 -20.01
CA SER A 134 11.30 -8.97 -19.33
C SER A 134 12.38 -8.49 -20.30
N ILE A 135 13.50 -8.01 -19.75
CA ILE A 135 14.67 -7.54 -20.49
C ILE A 135 15.26 -8.64 -21.40
N SER A 136 15.03 -9.92 -21.06
CA SER A 136 15.41 -11.07 -21.87
C SER A 136 14.77 -11.11 -23.27
N ASN A 137 13.69 -10.36 -23.51
CA ASN A 137 13.03 -10.26 -24.82
C ASN A 137 13.74 -9.29 -25.80
N VAL A 138 14.84 -8.65 -25.38
CA VAL A 138 15.54 -7.63 -26.17
C VAL A 138 16.80 -8.24 -26.82
N GLU A 139 16.70 -8.67 -28.08
CA GLU A 139 17.81 -9.28 -28.84
C GLU A 139 18.98 -8.33 -29.15
N SER A 140 18.73 -7.01 -29.20
CA SER A 140 19.79 -6.02 -29.31
C SER A 140 19.35 -4.70 -28.68
N PHE A 141 20.22 -4.15 -27.84
CA PHE A 141 20.04 -2.84 -27.22
C PHE A 141 20.29 -1.74 -28.28
N GLY A 142 19.40 -1.65 -29.27
CA GLY A 142 19.46 -0.60 -30.29
C GLY A 142 19.26 0.77 -29.65
N LEU A 143 19.88 1.81 -30.24
CA LEU A 143 19.86 3.19 -29.72
C LEU A 143 18.45 3.64 -29.28
N SER A 144 17.41 3.35 -30.07
CA SER A 144 16.02 3.76 -29.77
C SER A 144 15.43 3.15 -28.48
N LYS A 145 15.79 1.91 -28.14
CA LYS A 145 15.31 1.22 -26.93
C LYS A 145 16.13 1.60 -25.69
N GLY A 146 17.41 1.94 -25.89
CA GLY A 146 18.26 2.49 -24.84
C GLY A 146 17.72 3.79 -24.26
N TYR A 147 17.20 4.70 -25.08
CA TYR A 147 16.60 5.96 -24.62
C TYR A 147 15.41 5.77 -23.68
N GLY A 148 14.58 4.73 -23.89
CA GLY A 148 13.46 4.40 -23.00
C GLY A 148 13.94 4.02 -21.59
N PHE A 149 14.98 3.18 -21.50
CA PHE A 149 15.59 2.83 -20.21
C PHE A 149 16.37 3.98 -19.58
N THR A 150 17.05 4.81 -20.38
CA THR A 150 17.78 5.99 -19.89
C THR A 150 16.85 7.05 -19.29
N LEU A 151 15.60 7.16 -19.74
CA LEU A 151 14.59 8.06 -19.16
C LEU A 151 13.96 7.52 -17.86
N VAL A 152 13.93 6.21 -17.68
CA VAL A 152 13.39 5.58 -16.46
C VAL A 152 14.32 5.75 -15.27
N LEU A 153 15.64 5.70 -15.48
CA LEU A 153 16.66 5.88 -14.43
C LEU A 153 16.57 7.22 -13.65
N PRO A 154 16.41 8.40 -14.28
CA PRO A 154 16.20 9.65 -13.56
C PRO A 154 14.84 9.72 -12.87
N MET A 155 13.80 9.07 -13.40
CA MET A 155 12.50 8.97 -12.70
C MET A 155 12.62 8.19 -11.40
N PHE A 156 13.27 7.02 -11.42
CA PHE A 156 13.58 6.26 -10.21
C PHE A 156 14.48 7.03 -9.24
N SER A 157 15.44 7.82 -9.76
CA SER A 157 16.34 8.64 -8.94
C SER A 157 15.59 9.76 -8.21
N LEU A 158 14.61 10.40 -8.87
CA LEU A 158 13.71 11.39 -8.25
C LEU A 158 12.81 10.76 -7.20
N GLU A 159 12.27 9.57 -7.46
CA GLU A 159 11.50 8.82 -6.46
C GLU A 159 12.35 8.49 -5.24
N LEU A 160 13.58 8.00 -5.43
CA LEU A 160 14.53 7.72 -4.34
C LEU A 160 14.88 8.98 -3.54
N SER A 161 15.01 10.14 -4.19
CA SER A 161 15.24 11.42 -3.51
C SER A 161 14.03 11.85 -2.68
N ALA A 162 12.82 11.77 -3.24
CA ALA A 162 11.57 12.06 -2.51
C ALA A 162 11.38 11.09 -1.33
N ILE A 163 11.83 9.84 -1.51
CA ILE A 163 11.83 8.82 -0.47
C ILE A 163 12.73 9.22 0.68
N PHE A 164 13.97 9.56 0.37
CA PHE A 164 14.96 10.01 1.34
C PHE A 164 14.47 11.25 2.10
N PHE A 165 13.88 12.23 1.41
CA PHE A 165 13.32 13.42 2.03
C PHE A 165 12.19 13.10 3.02
N THR A 166 11.26 12.22 2.63
CA THR A 166 10.14 11.82 3.50
C THR A 166 10.62 11.07 4.73
N MET A 167 11.61 10.19 4.58
CA MET A 167 12.23 9.48 5.70
C MET A 167 12.90 10.45 6.68
N ASN A 168 13.60 11.47 6.18
CA ASN A 168 14.20 12.50 7.04
C ASN A 168 13.14 13.28 7.83
N ILE A 169 11.98 13.58 7.23
CA ILE A 169 10.85 14.22 7.93
C ILE A 169 10.30 13.31 9.03
N VAL A 170 10.13 12.01 8.76
CA VAL A 170 9.62 11.07 9.77
C VAL A 170 10.60 10.96 10.95
N ILE A 171 11.90 10.86 10.65
CA ILE A 171 12.97 10.77 11.66
C ILE A 171 13.06 12.07 12.47
N SER A 172 12.89 13.25 11.86
CA SER A 172 12.92 14.53 12.57
C SER A 172 11.73 14.69 13.50
N LEU A 173 10.53 14.27 13.08
CA LEU A 173 9.32 14.25 13.91
C LEU A 173 9.49 13.31 15.11
N GLN A 174 10.05 12.11 14.89
CA GLN A 174 10.30 11.15 15.96
C GLN A 174 11.34 11.68 16.97
N ARG A 175 12.41 12.33 16.49
CA ARG A 175 13.40 13.00 17.35
C ARG A 175 12.81 14.14 18.16
N GLY A 176 12.03 15.03 17.54
CA GLY A 176 11.40 16.15 18.23
C GLY A 176 10.49 15.71 19.37
N PHE A 177 9.72 14.64 19.16
CA PHE A 177 8.87 14.06 20.20
C PHE A 177 9.68 13.42 21.33
N LEU A 178 10.74 12.67 21.02
CA LEU A 178 11.64 12.09 22.02
C LEU A 178 12.31 13.17 22.89
N ILE A 179 12.77 14.25 22.28
CA ILE A 179 13.36 15.40 22.98
C ILE A 179 12.32 16.08 23.88
N SER A 180 11.07 16.20 23.42
CA SER A 180 9.98 16.77 24.22
C SER A 180 9.63 15.93 25.46
N ILE A 181 9.80 14.61 25.42
CA ILE A 181 9.54 13.71 26.55
C ILE A 181 10.75 13.62 27.48
N HIS A 182 11.97 13.68 26.93
CA HIS A 182 13.20 13.52 27.68
C HIS A 182 14.19 14.65 27.35
N PRO A 183 14.04 15.83 28.00
CA PRO A 183 14.78 17.05 27.65
C PRO A 183 16.30 16.90 27.74
N SER A 184 16.83 16.01 28.57
CA SER A 184 18.27 15.77 28.68
C SER A 184 18.90 15.14 27.43
N LEU A 185 18.11 14.65 26.46
CA LEU A 185 18.60 14.22 25.15
C LEU A 185 18.95 15.40 24.23
N SER A 186 18.44 16.61 24.48
CA SER A 186 18.76 17.77 23.63
C SER A 186 20.24 18.15 23.72
N LEU A 187 20.86 17.96 24.90
CA LEU A 187 22.26 18.26 25.20
C LEU A 187 23.25 17.35 24.47
N ILE A 188 22.82 16.16 24.05
CA ILE A 188 23.66 15.17 23.33
C ILE A 188 23.63 15.43 21.81
N SER A 189 22.56 16.04 21.29
CA SER A 189 22.42 16.34 19.85
C SER A 189 23.14 17.62 19.39
N SER A 190 23.63 18.43 20.33
CA SER A 190 24.32 19.71 20.09
C SER A 190 25.85 19.62 20.11
N GLN A 191 26.41 18.41 20.28
CA GLN A 191 27.84 18.10 20.08
C GLN A 191 28.02 17.26 18.83
#